data_AF-A0A962G5J5-F1
#
_entry.id   AF-A0A962G5J5-F1
#
_cell.length_a   1.000
_cell.length_b   1.000
_cell.length_c   1.000
_cell.angle_alpha   90.00
_cell.angle_beta   90.00
_cell.angle_gamma   90.00
#
_symmetry.space_group_name_H-M   'P 1'
#
loop_
_entity.id
_entity.type
_entity.pdbx_description
1 polymer ?
#
loop_
_entity_poly.entity_id
_entity_poly.type
_entity_poly.pdbx_seq_one_letter_code
_entity_poly.pdbx_strand_id
1 'polypeptide(L)'
;MPTVSPSIRRKPRRFNHESRLLIGALVVAVPAVSALGIVLFRASGEPSGKLLLFGIVLLGTLALAVNLRQRAVYPLRTMANLLEALREGDYSLRGSNSRRDDAIGEVIIEINTLSQTLREQRLAVEEKSALLAKVIAALDIAVLAFDAQGFLKLANPAAERLLGGSFAELNGRSAQALGLGDWLSLGDPKISERSFPGGSGRWEVRRASFREDGRPHDLLVITDLSRTLREEERLAWQRLLRVLGHELN
;
A
#
# COMPACT_ATOMS: atom_id res chain seq x y z
N MET A 1 -14.09 -16.30 37.81
CA MET A 1 -15.21 -16.55 36.88
C MET A 1 -14.63 -16.84 35.50
N PRO A 2 -14.89 -18.02 34.90
CA PRO A 2 -14.35 -18.34 33.58
C PRO A 2 -15.21 -17.68 32.49
N THR A 3 -14.58 -16.87 31.65
CA THR A 3 -15.21 -16.24 30.48
C THR A 3 -15.29 -17.22 29.33
N VAL A 4 -16.52 -17.40 28.85
CA VAL A 4 -16.95 -18.29 27.77
C VAL A 4 -16.21 -18.01 26.47
N SER A 5 -15.53 -19.03 25.93
CA SER A 5 -14.96 -19.03 24.59
C SER A 5 -16.07 -18.88 23.54
N PRO A 6 -15.94 -18.01 22.53
CA PRO A 6 -16.96 -17.87 21.50
C PRO A 6 -16.95 -19.13 20.61
N SER A 7 -18.06 -19.88 20.64
CA SER A 7 -18.29 -20.99 19.72
C SER A 7 -18.32 -20.45 18.29
N ILE A 8 -17.28 -20.73 17.52
CA ILE A 8 -17.22 -20.46 16.08
C ILE A 8 -18.29 -21.32 15.41
N ARG A 9 -19.47 -20.73 15.18
CA ARG A 9 -20.52 -21.34 14.34
C ARG A 9 -19.95 -21.51 12.94
N ARG A 10 -19.56 -22.75 12.59
CA ARG A 10 -19.20 -23.13 11.22
C ARG A 10 -20.42 -22.89 10.32
N LYS A 11 -20.37 -21.84 9.49
CA LYS A 11 -21.36 -21.61 8.43
C LYS A 11 -21.48 -22.88 7.57
N PRO A 12 -22.68 -23.28 7.13
CA PRO A 12 -22.82 -24.42 6.23
C PRO A 12 -21.99 -24.18 4.97
N ARG A 13 -21.17 -25.16 4.60
CA ARG A 13 -20.35 -25.15 3.38
C ARG A 13 -21.27 -24.97 2.17
N ARG A 14 -21.50 -23.72 1.77
CA ARG A 14 -22.08 -23.39 0.48
C ARG A 14 -21.13 -23.97 -0.57
N PHE A 15 -21.64 -24.77 -1.50
CA PHE A 15 -20.85 -25.28 -2.62
C PHE A 15 -20.01 -24.16 -3.23
N ASN A 16 -18.69 -24.37 -3.34
CA ASN A 16 -17.77 -23.43 -3.98
C ASN A 16 -18.27 -23.12 -5.40
N HIS A 17 -18.07 -21.89 -5.87
CA HIS A 17 -18.50 -21.46 -7.21
C HIS A 17 -17.99 -22.42 -8.30
N GLU A 18 -16.77 -22.94 -8.11
CA GLU A 18 -16.17 -23.99 -8.96
C GLU A 18 -17.01 -25.28 -9.02
N SER A 19 -17.53 -25.74 -7.87
CA SER A 19 -18.37 -26.92 -7.78
C SER A 19 -19.74 -26.67 -8.42
N ARG A 20 -20.26 -25.44 -8.33
CA ARG A 20 -21.53 -25.06 -8.98
C ARG A 20 -21.43 -25.02 -10.50
N LEU A 21 -20.30 -24.58 -11.05
CA LEU A 21 -20.03 -24.61 -12.50
C LEU A 21 -19.97 -26.05 -13.03
N LEU A 22 -19.27 -26.94 -12.32
CA LEU A 22 -19.25 -28.37 -12.67
C LEU A 22 -20.62 -29.02 -12.55
N ILE A 23 -21.34 -28.76 -11.45
CA ILE A 23 -22.68 -29.30 -11.24
C ILE A 23 -23.63 -28.76 -12.32
N GLY A 24 -23.55 -27.47 -12.67
CA GLY A 24 -24.34 -26.90 -13.76
C GLY A 24 -24.05 -27.56 -15.11
N ALA A 25 -22.78 -27.73 -15.47
CA ALA A 25 -22.38 -28.41 -16.71
C ALA A 25 -22.86 -29.87 -16.75
N LEU A 26 -22.77 -30.59 -15.62
CA LEU A 26 -23.26 -31.96 -15.50
C LEU A 26 -24.79 -32.03 -15.55
N VAL A 27 -25.50 -31.11 -14.90
CA VAL A 27 -26.97 -31.03 -14.93
C VAL A 27 -27.49 -30.79 -16.34
N VAL A 28 -26.79 -30.01 -17.16
CA VAL A 28 -27.12 -29.83 -18.58
C VAL A 28 -26.84 -31.09 -19.40
N ALA A 29 -25.76 -31.83 -19.08
CA ALA A 29 -25.37 -33.01 -19.83
C ALA A 29 -26.17 -34.28 -19.46
N VAL A 30 -26.62 -34.40 -18.22
CA VAL A 30 -27.32 -35.60 -17.69
C VAL A 30 -28.57 -35.95 -18.51
N PRO A 31 -29.51 -35.03 -18.84
CA PRO A 31 -30.67 -35.36 -19.66
C PRO A 31 -30.30 -35.92 -21.03
N ALA A 32 -29.26 -35.38 -21.67
CA ALA A 32 -28.79 -35.84 -22.98
C ALA A 32 -28.16 -37.24 -22.90
N VAL A 33 -27.32 -37.49 -21.89
CA VAL A 33 -26.70 -38.81 -21.66
C VAL A 33 -27.76 -39.86 -21.26
N SER A 34 -28.74 -39.48 -20.44
CA SER A 34 -29.86 -40.34 -20.05
C SER A 34 -30.75 -40.68 -21.24
N ALA A 35 -31.09 -39.70 -22.09
CA ALA A 35 -31.87 -39.94 -23.31
C ALA A 35 -31.13 -40.88 -24.27
N LEU A 36 -29.81 -40.69 -24.44
CA LEU A 36 -28.98 -41.59 -25.24
C LEU A 36 -28.97 -43.02 -24.68
N GLY A 37 -28.86 -43.17 -23.36
CA GLY A 37 -28.95 -44.47 -22.69
C GLY A 37 -30.28 -45.18 -22.95
N ILE A 38 -31.41 -44.44 -22.88
CA ILE A 38 -32.76 -44.96 -23.15
C ILE A 38 -32.89 -45.41 -24.62
N VAL A 39 -32.40 -44.61 -25.56
CA VAL A 39 -32.43 -44.93 -27.00
C VAL A 39 -31.60 -46.18 -27.31
N LEU A 40 -30.39 -46.28 -26.76
CA LEU A 40 -29.52 -47.45 -26.95
C LEU A 40 -30.10 -48.72 -26.33
N PHE A 41 -30.81 -48.60 -25.20
CA PHE A 41 -31.51 -49.73 -24.59
C PHE A 41 -32.61 -50.29 -25.50
N ARG A 42 -33.36 -49.41 -26.20
CA ARG A 42 -34.44 -49.83 -27.11
C ARG A 42 -33.99 -50.25 -28.51
N ALA A 43 -32.78 -49.89 -28.93
CA ALA A 43 -32.25 -50.28 -30.25
C ALA A 43 -32.02 -51.80 -30.34
N SER A 44 -32.23 -52.43 -31.49
CA SER A 44 -31.82 -53.81 -31.74
C SER A 44 -30.35 -53.85 -32.20
N GLY A 45 -29.46 -54.53 -31.46
CA GLY A 45 -28.03 -54.64 -31.80
C GLY A 45 -27.20 -55.29 -30.69
N GLU A 46 -25.94 -55.63 -30.99
CA GLU A 46 -25.05 -56.29 -30.02
C GLU A 46 -24.81 -55.43 -28.76
N PRO A 47 -24.89 -56.02 -27.55
CA PRO A 47 -24.74 -55.28 -26.29
C PRO A 47 -23.35 -54.65 -26.14
N SER A 48 -22.30 -55.29 -26.67
CA SER A 48 -20.92 -54.83 -26.61
C SER A 48 -20.72 -53.47 -27.30
N GLY A 49 -21.29 -53.29 -28.51
CA GLY A 49 -21.18 -52.03 -29.26
C GLY A 49 -21.89 -50.85 -28.58
N LYS A 50 -23.04 -51.11 -27.95
CA LYS A 50 -23.81 -50.09 -27.21
C LYS A 50 -23.08 -49.60 -25.97
N LEU A 51 -22.45 -50.51 -25.23
CA LEU A 51 -21.65 -50.16 -24.04
C LEU A 51 -20.43 -49.32 -24.42
N LEU A 52 -19.75 -49.66 -25.51
CA LEU A 52 -18.63 -48.87 -26.03
C LEU A 52 -19.06 -47.45 -26.40
N LEU A 53 -20.15 -47.30 -27.15
CA LEU A 53 -20.66 -45.99 -27.56
C LEU A 53 -21.08 -45.13 -26.35
N PHE A 54 -21.79 -45.71 -25.39
CA PHE A 54 -22.18 -45.02 -24.17
C PHE A 54 -20.95 -44.58 -23.35
N GLY A 55 -19.95 -45.45 -23.22
CA GLY A 55 -18.68 -45.15 -22.55
C GLY A 55 -17.94 -43.98 -23.20
N ILE A 56 -17.86 -43.94 -24.53
CA ILE A 56 -17.20 -42.84 -25.27
C ILE A 56 -17.92 -41.52 -25.02
N VAL A 57 -19.26 -41.49 -25.10
CA VAL A 57 -20.04 -40.26 -24.87
C VAL A 57 -19.91 -39.79 -23.42
N LEU A 58 -19.93 -40.71 -22.46
CA LEU A 58 -19.76 -40.40 -21.05
C LEU A 58 -18.36 -39.80 -20.78
N LEU A 59 -17.31 -40.42 -21.31
CA LEU A 59 -15.93 -39.93 -21.18
C LEU A 59 -15.75 -38.57 -21.87
N GLY A 60 -16.29 -38.39 -23.08
CA GLY A 60 -16.24 -37.12 -23.81
C GLY A 60 -16.95 -35.99 -23.05
N THR A 61 -18.11 -36.29 -22.45
CA THR A 61 -18.85 -35.35 -21.60
C THR A 61 -18.04 -34.95 -20.37
N LEU A 62 -17.43 -35.92 -19.69
CA LEU A 62 -16.61 -35.67 -18.51
C LEU A 62 -15.36 -34.83 -18.86
N ALA A 63 -14.68 -35.15 -19.96
CA ALA A 63 -13.54 -34.40 -20.45
C ALA A 63 -13.91 -32.94 -20.78
N LEU A 64 -15.05 -32.73 -21.44
CA LEU A 64 -15.56 -31.39 -21.75
C LEU A 64 -15.89 -30.59 -20.48
N ALA A 65 -16.53 -31.23 -19.49
CA ALA A 65 -16.84 -30.59 -18.21
C ALA A 65 -15.57 -30.15 -17.46
N VAL A 66 -14.53 -30.99 -17.45
CA VAL A 66 -13.22 -30.65 -16.86
C VAL A 66 -12.55 -29.52 -17.64
N ASN A 67 -12.58 -29.53 -18.97
CA ASN A 67 -12.01 -28.47 -19.80
C ASN A 67 -12.69 -27.12 -19.56
N LEU A 68 -14.03 -27.11 -19.50
CA LEU A 68 -14.82 -25.92 -19.25
C LEU A 68 -14.53 -25.34 -17.85
N ARG A 69 -14.41 -26.20 -16.84
CA ARG A 69 -13.97 -25.78 -15.50
C ARG A 69 -12.61 -25.10 -15.54
N GLN A 70 -11.63 -25.69 -16.21
CA GLN A 70 -10.29 -25.11 -16.27
C GLN A 70 -10.31 -23.72 -16.93
N ARG A 71 -11.07 -23.56 -18.02
CA ARG A 71 -11.23 -22.26 -18.71
C ARG A 71 -11.93 -21.20 -17.86
N ALA A 72 -12.94 -21.58 -17.08
CA ALA A 72 -13.71 -20.63 -16.27
C ALA A 72 -13.04 -20.27 -14.93
N VAL A 73 -12.38 -21.24 -14.28
CA VAL A 73 -11.89 -21.08 -12.90
C VAL A 73 -10.46 -20.56 -12.85
N TYR A 74 -9.59 -21.00 -13.76
CA TYR A 74 -8.18 -20.62 -13.72
C TYR A 74 -7.97 -19.10 -13.76
N PRO A 75 -8.64 -18.33 -14.65
CA PRO A 75 -8.43 -16.89 -14.70
C PRO A 75 -8.95 -16.17 -13.46
N LEU A 76 -10.05 -16.64 -12.85
CA LEU A 76 -10.56 -16.08 -11.59
C LEU A 76 -9.52 -16.19 -10.46
N ARG A 77 -8.81 -17.32 -10.38
CA ARG A 77 -7.73 -17.50 -9.40
C ARG A 77 -6.55 -16.60 -9.70
N THR A 78 -6.17 -16.45 -10.97
CA THR A 78 -5.11 -15.51 -11.37
C THR A 78 -5.48 -14.08 -10.98
N MET A 79 -6.69 -13.62 -11.28
CA MET A 79 -7.16 -12.28 -10.91
C MET A 79 -7.19 -12.09 -9.40
N ALA A 80 -7.67 -13.08 -8.64
CA ALA A 80 -7.64 -13.03 -7.18
C ALA A 80 -6.21 -12.88 -6.65
N ASN A 81 -5.25 -13.65 -7.19
CA ASN A 81 -3.85 -13.56 -6.79
C ASN A 81 -3.21 -12.21 -7.17
N LEU A 82 -3.53 -11.65 -8.34
CA LEU A 82 -3.04 -10.33 -8.74
C LEU A 82 -3.62 -9.22 -7.85
N LEU A 83 -4.91 -9.30 -7.50
CA LEU A 83 -5.54 -8.36 -6.58
C LEU A 83 -5.00 -8.50 -5.15
N GLU A 84 -4.69 -9.72 -4.72
CA GLU A 84 -4.03 -9.98 -3.44
C GLU A 84 -2.64 -9.33 -3.40
N ALA A 85 -1.84 -9.51 -4.45
CA ALA A 85 -0.55 -8.86 -4.58
C ALA A 85 -0.65 -7.32 -4.56
N LEU A 86 -1.64 -6.77 -5.28
CA LEU A 86 -1.93 -5.32 -5.26
C LEU A 86 -2.27 -4.82 -3.86
N ARG A 87 -3.08 -5.59 -3.11
CA ARG A 87 -3.45 -5.28 -1.72
C ARG A 87 -2.24 -5.30 -0.78
N GLU A 88 -1.30 -6.20 -1.02
CA GLU A 88 -0.04 -6.30 -0.27
C GLU A 88 1.03 -5.29 -0.74
N GLY A 89 0.75 -4.51 -1.80
CA GLY A 89 1.65 -3.50 -2.34
C GLY A 89 2.75 -4.05 -3.25
N ASP A 90 2.63 -5.30 -3.70
CA ASP A 90 3.49 -5.90 -4.73
C ASP A 90 2.93 -5.61 -6.14
N TYR A 91 3.44 -4.54 -6.73
CA TYR A 91 3.06 -4.10 -8.09
C TYR A 91 3.91 -4.75 -9.21
N SER A 92 4.76 -5.73 -8.88
CA SER A 92 5.63 -6.39 -9.87
C SER A 92 4.92 -7.49 -10.65
N LEU A 93 3.85 -8.05 -10.07
CA LEU A 93 3.11 -9.16 -10.64
C LEU A 93 2.21 -8.71 -11.80
N ARG A 94 2.21 -9.52 -12.87
CA ARG A 94 1.44 -9.27 -14.09
C ARG A 94 0.77 -10.54 -14.59
N GLY A 95 -0.46 -10.41 -15.07
CA GLY A 95 -1.15 -11.50 -15.76
C GLY A 95 -0.63 -11.68 -17.19
N SER A 96 -0.16 -12.88 -17.53
CA SER A 96 0.53 -13.19 -18.80
C SER A 96 -0.38 -13.65 -19.96
N ASN A 97 -1.70 -13.79 -19.75
CA ASN A 97 -2.62 -14.38 -20.74
C ASN A 97 -3.80 -13.47 -21.15
N SER A 98 -3.58 -12.16 -21.27
CA SER A 98 -4.61 -11.25 -21.78
C SER A 98 -4.72 -11.29 -23.30
N ARG A 99 -5.66 -12.09 -23.82
CA ARG A 99 -6.15 -11.92 -25.19
C ARG A 99 -7.16 -10.77 -25.21
N ARG A 100 -7.01 -9.82 -26.14
CA ARG A 100 -7.91 -8.66 -26.27
C ARG A 100 -9.33 -9.02 -26.70
N ASP A 101 -9.56 -10.23 -27.21
CA ASP A 101 -10.87 -10.70 -27.67
C ASP A 101 -11.61 -11.58 -26.63
N ASP A 102 -11.16 -11.57 -25.37
CA ASP A 102 -11.77 -12.29 -24.25
C ASP A 102 -12.10 -11.30 -23.13
N ALA A 103 -13.35 -11.28 -22.65
CA ALA A 103 -13.79 -10.42 -21.56
C ALA A 103 -12.95 -10.62 -20.29
N ILE A 104 -12.44 -11.83 -20.05
CA ILE A 104 -11.51 -12.10 -18.95
C ILE A 104 -10.14 -11.45 -19.21
N GLY A 105 -9.69 -11.48 -20.47
CA GLY A 105 -8.45 -10.86 -20.90
C GLY A 105 -8.48 -9.34 -20.73
N GLU A 106 -9.61 -8.69 -21.03
CA GLU A 106 -9.83 -7.27 -20.78
C GLU A 106 -9.67 -6.92 -19.30
N VAL A 107 -10.29 -7.69 -18.39
CA VAL A 107 -10.14 -7.45 -16.94
C VAL A 107 -8.68 -7.62 -16.49
N ILE A 108 -7.95 -8.59 -17.03
CA ILE A 108 -6.51 -8.75 -16.73
C ILE A 108 -5.70 -7.55 -17.23
N ILE A 109 -6.04 -6.98 -18.40
CA ILE A 109 -5.40 -5.76 -18.90
C ILE A 109 -5.67 -4.60 -17.94
N GLU A 110 -6.92 -4.42 -17.49
CA GLU A 110 -7.27 -3.36 -16.54
C GLU A 110 -6.54 -3.53 -15.20
N ILE A 111 -6.45 -4.75 -14.66
CA ILE A 111 -5.67 -5.02 -13.44
C ILE A 111 -4.19 -4.68 -13.64
N ASN A 112 -3.60 -5.05 -14.78
CA ASN A 112 -2.21 -4.75 -15.10
C ASN A 112 -1.97 -3.24 -15.25
N THR A 113 -2.91 -2.51 -15.87
CA THR A 113 -2.86 -1.05 -16.00
C THR A 113 -2.95 -0.38 -14.64
N LEU A 114 -3.89 -0.81 -13.79
CA LEU A 114 -4.02 -0.30 -12.42
C LEU A 114 -2.74 -0.54 -11.61
N SER A 115 -2.16 -1.74 -11.69
CA SER A 115 -0.89 -2.08 -11.03
C SER A 115 0.25 -1.15 -11.46
N GLN A 116 0.34 -0.85 -12.76
CA GLN A 116 1.31 0.09 -13.30
C GLN A 116 1.09 1.51 -12.77
N THR A 117 -0.15 2.01 -12.78
CA THR A 117 -0.49 3.34 -12.27
C THR A 117 -0.17 3.48 -10.79
N LEU A 118 -0.52 2.50 -9.95
CA LEU A 118 -0.21 2.53 -8.52
C LEU A 118 1.30 2.49 -8.26
N ARG A 119 2.04 1.71 -9.04
CA ARG A 119 3.50 1.68 -8.99
C ARG A 119 4.12 3.04 -9.31
N GLU A 120 3.66 3.69 -10.38
CA GLU A 120 4.14 5.00 -10.80
C GLU A 120 3.80 6.08 -9.76
N GLN A 121 2.59 6.06 -9.20
CA GLN A 121 2.20 6.97 -8.11
C GLN A 121 3.09 6.78 -6.89
N ARG A 122 3.37 5.53 -6.49
CA ARG A 122 4.27 5.25 -5.36
C ARG A 122 5.68 5.75 -5.63
N LEU A 123 6.24 5.47 -6.80
CA LEU A 123 7.57 5.94 -7.17
C LEU A 123 7.64 7.46 -7.16
N ALA A 124 6.63 8.15 -7.69
CA ALA A 124 6.57 9.61 -7.68
C ALA A 124 6.53 10.18 -6.25
N VAL A 125 5.83 9.53 -5.32
CA VAL A 125 5.83 9.92 -3.90
C VAL A 125 7.20 9.69 -3.28
N GLU A 126 7.85 8.55 -3.53
CA GLU A 126 9.20 8.24 -3.05
C GLU A 126 10.25 9.23 -3.59
N GLU A 127 10.20 9.56 -4.89
CA GLU A 127 11.09 10.54 -5.53
C GLU A 127 10.90 11.96 -4.95
N LYS A 128 9.65 12.41 -4.80
CA LYS A 128 9.33 13.71 -4.18
C LYS A 128 9.82 13.77 -2.74
N SER A 129 9.63 12.69 -1.98
CA SER A 129 10.05 12.60 -0.58
C SER A 129 11.58 12.62 -0.46
N ALA A 130 12.28 11.89 -1.32
CA ALA A 130 13.74 11.90 -1.39
C ALA A 130 14.29 13.27 -1.83
N LEU A 131 13.64 13.94 -2.78
CA LEU A 131 13.99 15.30 -3.19
C LEU A 131 13.82 16.29 -2.03
N LEU A 132 12.68 16.25 -1.32
CA LEU A 132 12.43 17.10 -0.16
C LEU A 132 13.47 16.86 0.93
N ALA A 133 13.80 15.60 1.22
CA ALA A 133 14.83 15.24 2.18
C ALA A 133 16.20 15.82 1.78
N LYS A 134 16.60 15.72 0.50
CA LYS A 134 17.85 16.32 0.00
C LYS A 134 17.86 17.84 0.09
N VAL A 135 16.73 18.50 -0.22
CA VAL A 135 16.60 19.96 -0.07
C VAL A 135 16.79 20.36 1.39
N ILE A 136 16.08 19.70 2.33
CA ILE A 136 16.20 19.97 3.77
C ILE A 136 17.62 19.71 4.29
N ALA A 137 18.33 18.71 3.74
CA ALA A 137 19.70 18.39 4.14
C ALA A 137 20.74 19.40 3.59
N ALA A 138 20.50 19.98 2.42
CA ALA A 138 21.37 20.97 1.80
C ALA A 138 21.27 22.35 2.47
N LEU A 139 20.14 22.63 3.13
CA LEU A 139 19.95 23.87 3.88
C LEU A 139 20.70 23.83 5.22
N ASP A 140 21.43 24.89 5.52
CA ASP A 140 22.16 25.08 6.79
C ASP A 140 21.24 25.58 7.92
N ILE A 141 19.98 25.12 7.93
CA ILE A 141 18.93 25.48 8.90
C ILE A 141 18.58 24.23 9.69
N ALA A 142 18.64 24.30 11.02
CA ALA A 142 18.31 23.16 11.87
C ALA A 142 16.79 22.95 11.93
N VAL A 143 16.34 21.76 11.55
CA VAL A 143 14.93 21.36 11.55
C VAL A 143 14.77 20.12 12.42
N LEU A 144 13.87 20.21 13.41
CA LEU A 144 13.56 19.14 14.35
C LEU A 144 12.06 18.91 14.42
N ALA A 145 11.62 17.65 14.46
CA ALA A 145 10.22 17.31 14.70
C ALA A 145 10.08 16.51 16.00
N PHE A 146 9.03 16.83 16.76
CA PHE A 146 8.69 16.21 18.04
C PHE A 146 7.28 15.63 17.98
N ASP A 147 7.08 14.48 18.64
CA ASP A 147 5.76 13.89 18.82
C ASP A 147 4.90 14.66 19.83
N ALA A 148 3.64 14.22 19.99
CA ALA A 148 2.69 14.80 20.94
C ALA A 148 3.17 14.78 22.40
N GLN A 149 4.16 13.95 22.73
CA GLN A 149 4.76 13.84 24.05
C GLN A 149 6.05 14.65 24.18
N GLY A 150 6.51 15.30 23.10
CA GLY A 150 7.72 16.10 23.08
C GLY A 150 9.01 15.30 22.88
N PHE A 151 8.93 14.07 22.35
CA PHE A 151 10.12 13.28 22.00
C PHE A 151 10.54 13.52 20.55
N LEU A 152 11.86 13.64 20.34
CA LEU A 152 12.43 13.86 19.02
C LEU A 152 12.14 12.68 18.09
N LYS A 153 11.60 12.97 16.91
CA LYS A 153 11.28 12.02 15.83
C LYS A 153 12.04 12.27 14.53
N LEU A 154 12.52 13.50 14.33
CA LEU A 154 13.30 13.88 13.16
C LEU A 154 14.31 14.95 13.54
N ALA A 155 15.52 14.83 13.02
CA ALA A 155 16.51 15.90 13.00
C ALA A 155 17.23 15.86 11.64
N ASN A 156 17.33 17.00 10.94
CA ASN A 156 18.16 17.08 9.75
C ASN A 156 19.65 17.21 10.11
N PRO A 157 20.59 17.05 9.15
CA PRO A 157 22.03 17.15 9.44
C PRO A 157 22.46 18.48 10.08
N ALA A 158 21.79 19.59 9.76
CA ALA A 158 22.06 20.87 10.42
C ALA A 158 21.66 20.85 11.91
N ALA A 159 20.54 20.21 12.26
CA ALA A 159 20.13 20.01 13.64
C ALA A 159 21.06 19.05 14.40
N GLU A 160 21.55 17.99 13.76
CA GLU A 160 22.58 17.10 14.32
C GLU A 160 23.86 17.87 14.64
N ARG A 161 24.34 18.70 13.68
CA ARG A 161 25.49 19.58 13.89
C ARG A 161 25.26 20.54 15.04
N LEU A 162 24.09 21.19 15.10
CA LEU A 162 23.74 22.13 16.16
C LEU A 162 23.72 21.46 17.55
N LEU A 163 23.05 20.31 17.67
CA LEU A 163 22.93 19.57 18.93
C LEU A 163 24.19 18.75 19.28
N GLY A 164 25.14 18.63 18.36
CA GLY A 164 26.41 17.91 18.54
C GLY A 164 26.27 16.40 18.68
N GLY A 165 25.30 15.79 17.99
CA GLY A 165 25.07 14.35 18.03
C GLY A 165 24.31 13.85 16.80
N SER A 166 24.52 12.59 16.44
CA SER A 166 23.80 11.96 15.34
C SER A 166 22.32 11.73 15.68
N PHE A 167 21.44 11.66 14.70
CA PHE A 167 20.02 11.40 14.94
C PHE A 167 19.82 10.09 15.71
N ALA A 168 20.63 9.06 15.46
CA ALA A 168 20.56 7.79 16.19
C ALA A 168 20.75 7.95 17.72
N GLU A 169 21.57 8.91 18.16
CA GLU A 169 21.83 9.19 19.58
C GLU A 169 20.80 10.13 20.22
N LEU A 170 20.20 10.99 19.39
CA LEU A 170 19.24 12.02 19.80
C LEU A 170 17.79 11.55 19.73
N ASN A 171 17.48 10.56 18.89
CA ASN A 171 16.14 10.03 18.65
C ASN A 171 15.51 9.55 19.97
N GLY A 172 14.25 9.92 20.19
CA GLY A 172 13.52 9.58 21.41
C GLY A 172 13.94 10.34 22.67
N ARG A 173 14.90 11.29 22.60
CA ARG A 173 15.14 12.22 23.72
C ARG A 173 14.01 13.24 23.81
N SER A 174 13.65 13.61 25.04
CA SER A 174 12.66 14.66 25.25
C SER A 174 13.23 16.03 24.91
N ALA A 175 12.38 16.94 24.47
CA ALA A 175 12.79 18.30 24.20
C ALA A 175 13.38 19.01 25.42
N GLN A 176 12.92 18.69 26.64
CA GLN A 176 13.53 19.23 27.86
C GLN A 176 14.97 18.76 28.01
N ALA A 177 15.26 17.49 27.73
CA ALA A 177 16.62 16.94 27.79
C ALA A 177 17.56 17.54 26.73
N LEU A 178 17.01 17.97 25.59
CA LEU A 178 17.74 18.68 24.54
C LEU A 178 17.87 20.18 24.80
N GLY A 179 17.31 20.69 25.91
CA GLY A 179 17.27 22.11 26.20
C GLY A 179 16.44 22.90 25.19
N LEU A 180 15.35 22.31 24.67
CA LEU A 180 14.43 22.89 23.67
C LEU A 180 12.98 22.96 24.18
N GLY A 181 12.69 22.46 25.39
CA GLY A 181 11.32 22.32 25.90
C GLY A 181 10.53 23.64 25.97
N ASP A 182 11.20 24.77 26.22
CA ASP A 182 10.59 26.09 26.23
C ASP A 182 10.19 26.56 24.81
N TRP A 183 10.87 26.07 23.78
CA TRP A 183 10.60 26.44 22.39
C TRP A 183 9.39 25.72 21.80
N LEU A 184 9.02 24.56 22.35
CA LEU A 184 7.77 23.86 22.00
C LEU A 184 6.52 24.53 22.52
N SER A 185 6.62 25.55 23.38
CA SER A 185 5.46 26.30 23.86
C SER A 185 5.29 27.65 23.14
N LEU A 186 6.13 27.95 22.14
CA LEU A 186 6.08 29.22 21.41
C LEU A 186 4.82 29.30 20.53
N GLY A 187 4.17 30.46 20.54
CA GLY A 187 3.10 30.81 19.59
C GLY A 187 3.62 31.61 18.38
N ASP A 188 4.62 32.47 18.61
CA ASP A 188 5.23 33.33 17.60
C ASP A 188 6.74 33.06 17.45
N PRO A 189 7.35 33.41 16.30
CA PRO A 189 8.80 33.40 16.13
C PRO A 189 9.50 34.15 17.26
N LYS A 190 10.50 33.50 17.87
CA LYS A 190 11.28 34.09 18.96
C LYS A 190 12.74 34.07 18.62
N ILE A 191 13.41 35.19 18.91
CA ILE A 191 14.86 35.25 18.88
C ILE A 191 15.39 34.96 20.29
N SER A 192 16.25 33.95 20.41
CA SER A 192 16.85 33.54 21.67
C SER A 192 18.36 33.40 21.52
N GLU A 193 19.10 33.92 22.48
CA GLU A 193 20.53 33.64 22.61
C GLU A 193 20.69 32.32 23.37
N ARG A 194 21.39 31.34 22.78
CA ARG A 194 21.58 30.02 23.38
C ARG A 194 22.89 29.40 22.90
N SER A 195 23.54 28.67 23.78
CA SER A 195 24.71 27.86 23.45
C SER A 195 24.28 26.41 23.28
N PHE A 196 24.61 25.84 22.13
CA PHE A 196 24.49 24.42 21.84
C PHE A 196 25.87 23.80 21.65
N PRO A 197 26.01 22.46 21.71
CA PRO A 197 27.30 21.81 21.46
C PRO A 197 27.93 22.15 20.11
N GLY A 198 27.11 22.40 19.07
CA GLY A 198 27.55 22.77 17.73
C GLY A 198 27.82 24.25 17.48
N GLY A 199 27.49 25.12 18.44
CA GLY A 199 27.66 26.56 18.29
C GLY A 199 26.85 27.38 19.30
N SER A 200 27.33 28.60 19.56
CA SER A 200 26.65 29.58 20.39
C SER A 200 26.32 30.82 19.57
N GLY A 201 25.20 31.46 19.88
CA GLY A 201 24.79 32.65 19.15
C GLY A 201 23.33 33.00 19.33
N ARG A 202 22.87 33.90 18.46
CA ARG A 202 21.48 34.38 18.43
C ARG A 202 20.71 33.57 17.41
N TRP A 203 19.72 32.83 17.88
CA TRP A 203 18.91 31.92 17.06
C TRP A 203 17.52 32.47 16.85
N GLU A 204 17.05 32.52 15.60
CA GLU A 204 15.62 32.66 15.31
C GLU A 204 14.98 31.27 15.37
N VAL A 205 14.01 31.12 16.24
CA VAL A 205 13.28 29.86 16.43
C VAL A 205 11.84 30.05 16.02
N ARG A 206 11.36 29.16 15.15
CA ARG A 206 9.98 29.14 14.69
C ARG A 206 9.39 27.78 14.99
N ARG A 207 8.22 27.78 15.60
CA ARG A 207 7.41 26.59 15.79
C ARG A 207 6.31 26.54 14.73
N ALA A 208 6.08 25.36 14.18
CA ALA A 208 4.88 25.04 13.43
C ALA A 208 4.31 23.73 13.97
N SER A 209 2.99 23.60 14.01
CA SER A 209 2.32 22.34 14.36
C SER A 209 1.81 21.66 13.10
N PHE A 210 1.97 20.34 13.01
CA PHE A 210 1.38 19.53 11.95
C PHE A 210 0.71 18.29 12.56
N ARG A 211 -0.02 17.52 11.73
CA ARG A 211 -0.61 16.25 12.18
C ARG A 211 -0.02 15.10 11.37
N GLU A 212 0.34 14.04 12.09
CA GLU A 212 0.79 12.77 11.52
C GLU A 212 -0.06 11.68 12.18
N ASP A 213 -0.71 10.83 11.37
CA ASP A 213 -1.70 9.84 11.83
C ASP A 213 -2.78 10.41 12.76
N GLY A 214 -3.19 11.65 12.51
CA GLY A 214 -4.18 12.38 13.31
C GLY A 214 -3.66 12.93 14.65
N ARG A 215 -2.41 12.62 15.03
CA ARG A 215 -1.77 13.10 16.26
C ARG A 215 -1.01 14.40 16.00
N PRO A 216 -1.10 15.39 16.91
CA PRO A 216 -0.35 16.62 16.77
C PRO A 216 1.14 16.35 16.95
N HIS A 217 1.95 16.97 16.10
CA HIS A 217 3.40 16.97 16.14
C HIS A 217 3.88 18.42 16.04
N ASP A 218 5.06 18.68 16.58
CA ASP A 218 5.66 20.01 16.60
C ASP A 218 6.95 20.03 15.79
N LEU A 219 7.05 20.99 14.88
CA LEU A 219 8.22 21.26 14.07
C LEU A 219 8.93 22.51 14.62
N LEU A 220 10.20 22.38 15.00
CA LEU A 220 11.07 23.49 15.37
C LEU A 220 12.08 23.75 14.26
N VAL A 221 12.08 24.98 13.77
CA VAL A 221 13.04 25.49 12.79
C VAL A 221 13.92 26.52 13.46
N ILE A 222 15.23 26.27 13.50
CA ILE A 222 16.22 27.07 14.20
C ILE A 222 17.22 27.61 13.17
N THR A 223 17.30 28.93 13.05
CA THR A 223 18.19 29.63 12.10
C THR A 223 19.21 30.46 12.84
N ASP A 224 20.48 30.37 12.45
CA ASP A 224 21.55 31.22 13.00
C ASP A 224 21.42 32.65 12.46
N LEU A 225 21.20 33.63 13.33
CA LEU A 225 21.20 35.06 12.98
C LEU A 225 22.58 35.70 13.15
N SER A 226 23.57 34.96 13.65
CA SER A 226 24.92 35.44 13.95
C SER A 226 25.84 35.37 12.72
N ARG A 227 25.53 34.51 11.76
CA ARG A 227 26.14 34.52 10.42
C ARG A 227 25.58 35.70 9.62
N THR A 228 26.42 36.38 8.86
CA THR A 228 26.05 37.50 7.97
C THR A 228 25.04 37.04 6.91
N LEU A 229 23.76 37.04 7.26
CA LEU A 229 22.63 36.74 6.38
C LEU A 229 22.52 37.83 5.32
N ARG A 230 22.76 37.48 4.06
CA ARG A 230 22.43 38.36 2.93
C ARG A 230 20.91 38.40 2.82
N GLU A 231 20.33 39.59 2.78
CA GLU A 231 18.86 39.80 2.74
C GLU A 231 18.16 39.03 1.60
N GLU A 232 18.90 38.69 0.54
CA GLU A 232 18.46 37.88 -0.61
C GLU A 232 18.08 36.44 -0.25
N GLU A 233 18.83 35.76 0.64
CA GLU A 233 18.54 34.39 1.07
C GLU A 233 17.27 34.32 1.93
N ARG A 234 17.04 35.36 2.75
CA ARG A 234 15.89 35.46 3.66
C ARG A 234 14.56 35.54 2.90
N LEU A 235 14.53 36.27 1.79
CA LEU A 235 13.34 36.40 0.94
C LEU A 235 13.07 35.13 0.12
N ALA A 236 14.11 34.43 -0.34
CA ALA A 236 13.97 33.15 -1.03
C ALA A 236 13.36 32.08 -0.10
N TRP A 237 13.83 32.02 1.16
CA TRP A 237 13.34 31.11 2.18
C TRP A 237 11.87 31.35 2.57
N GLN A 238 11.47 32.61 2.78
CA GLN A 238 10.08 32.95 3.09
C GLN A 238 9.10 32.56 1.98
N ARG A 239 9.54 32.61 0.72
CA ARG A 239 8.74 32.14 -0.42
C ARG A 239 8.61 30.62 -0.41
N LEU A 240 9.70 29.89 -0.18
CA LEU A 240 9.68 28.42 -0.12
C LEU A 240 8.82 27.88 1.02
N LEU A 241 8.93 28.44 2.23
CA LEU A 241 8.08 28.05 3.37
C LEU A 241 6.59 28.28 3.11
N ARG A 242 6.24 29.38 2.42
CA ARG A 242 4.85 29.68 2.06
C ARG A 242 4.30 28.68 1.03
N VAL A 243 5.11 28.29 0.04
CA VAL A 243 4.71 27.31 -0.99
C VAL A 243 4.56 25.91 -0.38
N LEU A 244 5.54 25.46 0.41
CA LEU A 244 5.47 24.14 1.06
C LEU A 244 4.32 24.04 2.06
N GLY A 245 4.05 25.11 2.82
CA GLY A 245 2.91 25.15 3.73
C GLY A 245 1.55 25.16 3.04
N HIS A 246 1.47 25.59 1.77
CA HIS A 246 0.23 25.58 1.00
C HIS A 246 -0.05 24.24 0.31
N GLU A 247 0.99 23.44 0.02
CA GLU A 247 0.81 22.12 -0.63
C GLU A 247 0.64 20.95 0.35
N LEU A 248 0.79 21.18 1.66
CA LEU A 248 0.61 20.17 2.71
C LEU A 248 -0.77 20.28 3.42
N ASN A 249 -1.66 21.16 2.96
CA ASN A 249 -3.04 21.30 3.41
C ASN A 249 -4.02 20.79 2.36
#